data_AF-A0A9P6MNV6-F1
#
_entry.id   AF-A0A9P6MNV6-F1
#
_cell.length_a   1.000
_cell.length_b   1.000
_cell.length_c   1.000
_cell.angle_alpha   90.00
_cell.angle_beta   90.00
_cell.angle_gamma   90.00
#
_symmetry.space_group_name_H-M   'P 1'
#
loop_
_entity.id
_entity.type
_entity.pdbx_description
1 polymer ?
#
loop_
_entity_poly.entity_id
_entity_poly.type
_entity_poly.pdbx_seq_one_letter_code
_entity_poly.pdbx_strand_id
1 'polypeptide(L)'
;MECSAIQKGNYVVIQSRPCCVDDVTKEKGKIVVRASDIFTKKQYVESNAPNAKMDVPIVRREEFQLADIDESRWVLFSMVGGSLKDDVPGPENELGKEIRRRHEKSETASF
;
A
#
# COMPACT_ATOMS: atom_id res chain seq x y z
N MET A 1 -7.40 0.95 -17.85
CA MET A 1 -7.17 -0.45 -18.26
C MET A 1 -8.51 -1.08 -18.60
N GLU A 2 -8.58 -1.98 -19.59
CA GLU A 2 -9.83 -2.69 -19.90
C GLU A 2 -10.09 -3.80 -18.86
N CYS A 3 -11.34 -3.99 -18.43
CA CYS A 3 -11.69 -5.01 -17.44
C CYS A 3 -11.26 -6.42 -17.85
N SER A 4 -11.31 -6.75 -19.14
CA SER A 4 -10.88 -8.03 -19.68
C SER A 4 -9.40 -8.35 -19.46
N ALA A 5 -8.56 -7.31 -19.31
CA ALA A 5 -7.12 -7.41 -19.11
C ALA A 5 -6.71 -7.44 -17.63
N ILE A 6 -7.65 -7.23 -16.69
CA ILE A 6 -7.36 -7.25 -15.25
C ILE A 6 -7.04 -8.68 -14.81
N GLN A 7 -5.92 -8.81 -14.12
CA GLN A 7 -5.45 -10.08 -13.55
C GLN A 7 -5.22 -9.94 -12.04
N LYS A 8 -5.14 -11.09 -11.36
CA LYS A 8 -4.71 -11.16 -9.97
C LYS A 8 -3.37 -10.44 -9.79
N GLY A 9 -3.27 -9.63 -8.74
CA GLY A 9 -2.09 -8.81 -8.42
C GLY A 9 -2.02 -7.48 -9.17
N ASN A 10 -2.93 -7.19 -10.10
CA ASN A 10 -3.04 -5.84 -10.66
C ASN A 10 -3.61 -4.86 -9.63
N TYR A 11 -3.36 -3.57 -9.84
CA TYR A 11 -4.00 -2.51 -9.08
C TYR A 11 -5.14 -1.88 -9.87
N VAL A 12 -6.22 -1.60 -9.17
CA VAL A 12 -7.42 -0.98 -9.74
C VAL A 12 -8.01 0.01 -8.74
N VAL A 13 -8.71 1.02 -9.23
CA VAL A 13 -9.47 1.92 -8.37
C VAL A 13 -10.91 1.42 -8.30
N ILE A 14 -11.39 1.16 -7.09
CA ILE A 14 -12.79 0.81 -6.80
C ILE A 14 -13.33 1.82 -5.79
N GLN A 15 -14.45 2.48 -6.10
CA GLN A 15 -15.05 3.50 -5.23
C GLN A 15 -14.04 4.59 -4.77
N SER A 16 -13.19 5.07 -5.69
CA SER A 16 -12.13 6.04 -5.41
C SER A 16 -11.06 5.55 -4.42
N ARG A 17 -10.92 4.23 -4.24
CA ARG A 17 -9.90 3.61 -3.38
C ARG A 17 -8.95 2.75 -4.21
N PRO A 18 -7.63 2.87 -4.02
CA PRO A 18 -6.68 1.99 -4.69
C PRO A 18 -6.70 0.59 -4.04
N CYS A 19 -7.00 -0.41 -4.85
CA CYS A 19 -7.14 -1.80 -4.42
C CYS A 19 -6.19 -2.71 -5.22
N CYS A 20 -5.71 -3.77 -4.57
CA CYS A 20 -4.99 -4.87 -5.20
C CYS A 20 -5.97 -6.01 -5.50
N VAL A 21 -5.96 -6.52 -6.73
CA VAL A 21 -6.87 -7.57 -7.17
C VAL A 21 -6.45 -8.92 -6.58
N ASP A 22 -7.32 -9.51 -5.78
CA ASP A 22 -7.10 -10.81 -5.15
C ASP A 22 -7.61 -11.95 -6.04
N ASP A 23 -8.73 -11.73 -6.72
CA ASP A 23 -9.42 -12.72 -7.55
C ASP A 23 -10.24 -12.06 -8.67
N VAL A 24 -10.32 -12.75 -9.81
CA VAL A 24 -11.09 -12.32 -10.99
C VAL A 24 -11.92 -13.49 -11.48
N THR A 25 -13.24 -13.34 -11.47
CA THR A 25 -14.20 -14.33 -11.96
C THR A 25 -14.91 -13.82 -13.21
N LYS A 26 -15.13 -14.69 -14.19
CA LYS A 26 -15.95 -14.39 -15.39
C LYS A 26 -17.24 -15.17 -15.32
N GLU A 27 -18.38 -14.50 -15.28
CA GLU A 27 -19.70 -15.15 -15.20
C GLU A 27 -20.70 -14.45 -16.13
N LYS A 28 -21.39 -15.24 -16.98
CA LYS A 28 -22.55 -14.80 -17.80
C LYS A 28 -22.36 -13.43 -18.48
N GLY A 29 -21.19 -13.19 -19.07
CA GLY A 29 -20.89 -11.95 -19.80
C GLY A 29 -20.45 -10.77 -18.92
N LYS A 30 -20.18 -10.99 -17.63
CA LYS A 30 -19.61 -10.00 -16.71
C LYS A 30 -18.29 -10.48 -16.13
N ILE A 31 -17.45 -9.53 -15.76
CA ILE A 31 -16.23 -9.76 -15.00
C ILE A 31 -16.48 -9.26 -13.58
N VAL A 32 -16.30 -10.15 -12.61
CA VAL A 32 -16.39 -9.86 -11.18
C VAL A 32 -14.97 -9.81 -10.64
N VAL A 33 -14.58 -8.65 -10.12
CA VAL A 33 -13.26 -8.42 -9.53
C VAL A 33 -13.42 -8.34 -8.02
N ARG A 34 -12.68 -9.18 -7.30
CA ARG A 34 -12.51 -9.07 -5.84
C ARG A 34 -11.14 -8.49 -5.56
N ALA A 35 -11.11 -7.40 -4.81
CA ALA A 35 -9.88 -6.67 -4.54
C ALA A 35 -9.85 -6.14 -3.11
N SER A 36 -8.66 -6.03 -2.55
CA SER A 36 -8.43 -5.50 -1.20
C SER A 36 -7.76 -4.13 -1.27
N ASP A 37 -8.27 -3.17 -0.51
CA ASP A 37 -7.66 -1.84 -0.38
C ASP A 37 -6.23 -1.98 0.16
N ILE A 38 -5.27 -1.34 -0.50
CA ILE A 38 -3.85 -1.52 -0.21
C ILE A 38 -3.46 -0.99 1.18
N PHE A 39 -4.21 -0.01 1.71
CA PHE A 39 -3.99 0.63 3.00
C PHE A 39 -4.82 -0.03 4.11
N THR A 40 -6.13 -0.17 3.91
CA THR A 40 -7.05 -0.61 4.97
C THR A 40 -7.29 -2.11 4.99
N LYS A 41 -6.88 -2.84 3.94
CA LYS A 41 -7.18 -4.26 3.74
C LYS A 41 -8.67 -4.60 3.68
N LYS A 42 -9.54 -3.59 3.58
CA LYS A 42 -10.97 -3.79 3.37
C LYS A 42 -11.19 -4.39 1.98
N GLN A 43 -12.04 -5.41 1.91
CA GLN A 43 -12.37 -6.09 0.66
C GLN A 43 -13.50 -5.38 -0.08
N TYR A 44 -13.39 -5.38 -1.40
CA TYR A 44 -14.33 -4.79 -2.35
C TYR A 44 -14.63 -5.79 -3.46
N VAL A 45 -15.86 -5.72 -3.97
CA VAL A 45 -16.33 -6.54 -5.09
C VAL A 45 -16.98 -5.62 -6.11
N GLU A 46 -16.49 -5.66 -7.34
CA GLU A 46 -16.99 -4.85 -8.45
C GLU A 46 -17.38 -5.78 -9.62
N SER A 47 -18.45 -5.46 -10.35
CA SER A 47 -18.92 -6.26 -11.48
C SER A 47 -19.19 -5.41 -12.70
N ASN A 48 -18.37 -5.57 -13.74
CA ASN A 48 -18.41 -4.73 -14.94
C ASN A 48 -18.50 -5.57 -16.22
N ALA A 49 -18.92 -4.92 -17.31
CA ALA A 49 -18.84 -5.51 -18.65
C ALA A 49 -17.36 -5.68 -19.07
N PRO A 50 -17.02 -6.68 -19.90
CA PRO A 50 -15.63 -6.95 -20.30
C PRO A 50 -14.92 -5.75 -20.93
N ASN A 51 -15.64 -4.96 -21.72
CA ASN A 51 -15.11 -3.80 -22.44
C ASN A 51 -15.13 -2.51 -21.60
N ALA A 52 -15.62 -2.58 -20.36
CA ALA A 52 -15.60 -1.43 -19.47
C ALA A 52 -14.16 -1.05 -19.13
N LYS A 53 -13.90 0.25 -19.02
CA LYS A 53 -12.61 0.75 -18.57
C LYS A 53 -12.64 0.92 -17.06
N MET A 54 -11.53 0.54 -16.43
CA MET A 54 -11.25 0.81 -15.03
C MET A 54 -10.00 1.66 -14.89
N ASP A 55 -10.01 2.52 -13.88
CA ASP A 55 -8.87 3.32 -13.52
C ASP A 55 -7.82 2.47 -12.80
N VAL A 56 -6.55 2.73 -13.12
CA VAL A 56 -5.40 2.05 -12.54
C VAL A 56 -4.59 3.08 -11.77
N PRO A 57 -4.40 2.89 -10.45
CA PRO A 57 -3.60 3.82 -9.67
C PRO A 57 -2.12 3.60 -9.98
N ILE A 58 -1.34 4.68 -9.93
CA ILE A 58 0.13 4.60 -9.99
C ILE A 58 0.63 4.32 -8.58
N VAL A 59 1.04 3.08 -8.34
CA VAL A 59 1.60 2.65 -7.05
C VAL A 59 3.12 2.70 -7.14
N ARG A 60 3.76 3.48 -6.26
CA ARG A 60 5.21 3.56 -6.14
C ARG A 60 5.63 3.02 -4.77
N ARG A 61 6.71 2.24 -4.76
CA ARG A 61 7.37 1.78 -3.54
C ARG A 61 8.76 2.39 -3.52
N GLU A 62 9.05 3.11 -2.45
CA GLU A 62 10.34 3.72 -2.19
C GLU A 62 10.84 3.21 -0.84
N GLU A 63 12.14 2.99 -0.75
CA GLU A 63 12.78 2.49 0.46
C GLU A 63 13.53 3.63 1.14
N PHE A 64 13.30 3.77 2.44
CA PHE A 64 13.91 4.78 3.29
C PHE A 64 14.57 4.12 4.48
N GLN A 65 15.69 4.67 4.92
CA GLN A 65 16.30 4.31 6.18
C GLN A 65 15.63 5.11 7.31
N LEU A 66 15.25 4.44 8.39
CA LEU A 66 14.78 5.13 9.59
C LEU A 66 15.96 5.81 10.27
N ALA A 67 15.94 7.14 10.31
CA ALA A 67 17.00 7.95 10.91
C ALA A 67 16.73 8.20 12.40
N ASP A 68 15.51 8.61 12.73
CA ASP A 68 15.12 8.98 14.10
C ASP A 68 13.59 8.87 14.30
N ILE A 69 13.15 8.83 15.56
CA ILE A 69 11.74 8.87 15.97
C ILE A 69 11.57 9.92 17.09
N ASP A 70 11.00 11.07 16.73
CA ASP A 70 10.77 12.20 17.65
C ASP A 70 9.30 12.29 18.07
N GLU A 71 8.98 11.99 19.34
CA GLU A 71 7.68 12.04 20.07
C GLU A 71 6.44 11.43 19.37
N SER A 72 6.21 11.69 18.10
CA SER A 72 5.20 11.07 17.21
C SER A 72 5.56 11.11 15.71
N ARG A 73 6.67 11.75 15.30
CA ARG A 73 7.13 11.87 13.92
C ARG A 73 8.26 10.90 13.62
N TRP A 74 8.27 10.36 12.41
CA TRP A 74 9.30 9.43 11.95
C TRP A 74 10.18 10.16 10.96
N VAL A 75 11.47 10.23 11.23
CA VAL A 75 12.44 10.84 10.34
C VAL A 75 13.01 9.76 9.43
N LEU A 76 12.72 9.87 8.14
CA LEU A 76 13.08 8.92 7.11
C LEU A 76 14.15 9.52 6.19
N PHE A 77 15.23 8.80 5.97
CA PHE A 77 16.31 9.20 5.06
C PHE A 77 16.21 8.45 3.73
N SER A 78 16.19 9.19 2.63
CA SER A 78 16.25 8.63 1.28
C SER A 78 17.70 8.38 0.87
N MET A 79 18.09 7.13 0.68
CA MET A 79 19.43 6.79 0.18
C MET A 79 19.66 7.24 -1.27
N VAL A 80 18.60 7.35 -2.05
CA VAL A 80 18.69 7.72 -3.47
C VAL A 80 18.79 9.23 -3.65
N GLY A 81 18.04 10.00 -2.85
CA GLY A 81 17.96 11.46 -2.96
C GLY A 81 18.81 12.23 -1.95
N GLY A 82 19.35 11.58 -0.92
CA GLY A 82 20.07 12.23 0.17
C GLY A 82 19.21 13.17 1.02
N SER A 83 17.88 13.05 0.94
CA SER A 83 16.93 13.93 1.62
C SER A 83 16.34 13.28 2.87
N LEU A 84 16.08 14.08 3.90
CA LEU A 84 15.28 13.70 5.06
C LEU A 84 13.80 14.00 4.81
N LYS A 85 12.93 13.18 5.39
CA LYS A 85 11.49 13.24 5.24
C LYS A 85 10.84 12.98 6.59
N ASP A 86 10.02 13.92 7.06
CA ASP A 86 9.41 13.93 8.41
C ASP A 86 7.88 14.08 8.38
N ASP A 87 7.28 14.06 7.18
CA ASP A 87 5.84 14.19 6.92
C ASP A 87 5.08 12.84 6.98
N VAL A 88 5.80 11.72 7.09
CA VAL A 88 5.20 10.38 7.10
C VAL A 88 4.91 9.97 8.55
N PRO A 89 3.63 9.77 8.93
CA PRO A 89 3.31 9.22 10.24
C PRO A 89 3.74 7.76 10.31
N GLY A 90 4.19 7.36 11.51
CA GLY A 90 4.49 5.96 11.79
C GLY A 90 3.25 5.06 11.67
N PRO A 91 3.40 3.78 11.28
CA PRO A 91 2.30 2.83 11.34
C PRO A 91 1.73 2.71 12.76
N GLU A 92 0.40 2.73 12.91
CA GLU A 92 -0.26 2.62 14.23
C GLU A 92 -0.53 1.17 14.66
N ASN A 93 -0.18 0.20 13.81
CA ASN A 93 -0.37 -1.23 14.05
C ASN A 93 0.83 -1.84 14.80
N GLU A 94 0.77 -3.15 15.04
CA GLU A 94 1.85 -3.91 15.72
C GLU A 94 3.21 -3.76 15.02
N LEU A 95 3.23 -3.53 13.71
CA LEU A 95 4.47 -3.27 12.97
C LEU A 95 5.14 -1.97 13.45
N GLY A 96 4.37 -0.90 13.66
CA GLY A 96 4.92 0.36 14.17
C GLY A 96 5.47 0.25 15.59
N LYS A 97 4.78 -0.49 16.46
CA LYS A 97 5.26 -0.78 17.83
C LYS A 97 6.57 -1.57 17.80
N GLU A 98 6.66 -2.58 16.94
CA GLU A 98 7.86 -3.40 16.79
C GLU A 98 9.05 -2.59 16.24
N ILE A 99 8.81 -1.69 15.29
CA ILE A 99 9.86 -0.82 14.76
C ILE A 99 10.39 0.12 15.84
N ARG A 100 9.51 0.80 16.62
CA ARG A 100 9.93 1.64 17.76
C ARG A 100 10.78 0.86 18.75
N ARG A 101 10.31 -0.32 19.17
CA ARG A 101 11.02 -1.22 20.09
C ARG A 101 12.40 -1.64 19.57
N ARG A 102 12.58 -1.81 18.26
CA ARG A 102 13.88 -2.14 17.66
C ARG A 102 14.80 -0.94 17.62
N HIS A 103 14.26 0.23 17.32
CA HIS A 103 15.01 1.48 17.26
C HIS A 103 15.60 1.84 18.65
N GLU A 104 14.77 1.85 19.69
CA GLU A 104 15.19 2.11 21.09
C GLU A 104 16.27 1.12 21.56
N LYS A 105 16.15 -0.17 21.21
CA LYS A 105 17.14 -1.19 21.57
C LYS A 105 18.47 -0.99 20.84
N SER A 106 18.46 -0.50 19.61
CA SER A 106 19.68 -0.23 18.84
C SER A 106 20.45 0.95 19.44
N GLU A 107 19.76 1.97 19.92
CA GLU A 107 20.39 3.08 20.64
C GLU A 107 20.95 2.63 21.99
N THR A 108 20.22 1.80 22.73
CA THR A 108 20.65 1.32 24.06
C THR A 108 21.81 0.31 23.98
N ALA A 109 21.99 -0.39 22.86
CA ALA A 109 23.06 -1.37 22.67
C ALA A 109 24.42 -0.74 22.27
N SER A 110 24.49 0.58 22.15
CA SER A 110 25.71 1.33 21.88
C SER A 110 26.40 1.75 23.19
N PHE A 111 26.89 0.77 23.96
CA PHE A 111 27.80 0.96 25.10
C PHE A 111 28.87 -0.12 25.12
#